data_AF-A0A2E9AKZ9-F1
#
_entry.id   AF-A0A2E9AKZ9-F1
#
_cell.length_a   1.000
_cell.length_b   1.000
_cell.length_c   1.000
_cell.angle_alpha   90.00
_cell.angle_beta   90.00
_cell.angle_gamma   90.00
#
_symmetry.space_group_name_H-M   'P 1'
#
loop_
_entity.id
_entity.type
_entity.pdbx_description
1 polymer ?
#
loop_
_entity_poly.entity_id
_entity_poly.type
_entity_poly.pdbx_seq_one_letter_code
_entity_poly.pdbx_strand_id
1 'polypeptide(L)'
;MTYPIAPARKRFVPAHLLVGLLVIVTLNGCAMLDRGAGKDPDTAPPAQSKTADNTLRDRLNAGYSDLYSNVDGLSQVDKIFYVKVESDDVEKVVTDVTGYCGELARRLESLTADYPALDIKREIDPPIIKAARDAQKKATLKRFAPVVGDSGTAFERGLLIRLLGAVDQQHYMAATLAEREPEPGLSKIMANAADRFADFYEEIDSLLKARFYR
;
A
#
# COMPACT_ATOMS: atom_id res chain seq x y z
N MET A 1 -8.93 59.60 -19.11
CA MET A 1 -9.12 59.10 -20.49
C MET A 1 -7.79 58.47 -20.88
N THR A 2 -7.61 57.18 -21.16
CA THR A 2 -8.48 56.09 -21.63
C THR A 2 -7.68 54.80 -21.44
N TYR A 3 -8.26 53.75 -20.86
CA TYR A 3 -7.67 52.40 -20.78
C TYR A 3 -7.90 51.65 -22.11
N PRO A 4 -6.92 50.91 -22.66
CA PRO A 4 -7.18 50.00 -23.76
C PRO A 4 -7.75 48.66 -23.24
N ILE A 5 -8.92 48.32 -23.76
CA ILE A 5 -9.67 47.08 -23.52
C ILE A 5 -9.06 45.97 -24.39
N ALA A 6 -8.68 44.85 -23.77
CA ALA A 6 -8.26 43.64 -24.48
C ALA A 6 -9.47 42.91 -25.11
N PRO A 7 -9.36 42.34 -26.33
CA PRO A 7 -10.49 41.70 -26.99
C PRO A 7 -10.82 40.30 -26.44
N ALA A 8 -12.11 40.02 -26.37
CA ALA A 8 -12.72 38.77 -25.91
C ALA A 8 -12.31 37.55 -26.74
N ARG A 9 -11.86 36.47 -26.06
CA ARG A 9 -11.65 35.16 -26.67
C ARG A 9 -13.01 34.50 -26.97
N LYS A 10 -13.29 34.28 -28.25
CA LYS A 10 -14.44 33.50 -28.73
C LYS A 10 -14.27 32.02 -28.31
N ARG A 11 -15.25 31.50 -27.56
CA ARG A 11 -15.40 30.07 -27.27
C ARG A 11 -15.93 29.38 -28.52
N PHE A 12 -15.18 28.41 -29.05
CA PHE A 12 -15.61 27.55 -30.13
C PHE A 12 -16.34 26.34 -29.51
N VAL A 13 -17.64 26.23 -29.77
CA VAL A 13 -18.46 25.07 -29.41
C VAL A 13 -18.92 24.44 -30.73
N PRO A 14 -18.56 23.19 -31.03
CA PRO A 14 -19.33 22.41 -31.97
C PRO A 14 -20.44 21.67 -31.20
N ALA A 15 -21.67 22.18 -31.40
CA ALA A 15 -22.89 21.42 -31.26
C ALA A 15 -23.05 20.47 -32.47
N HIS A 16 -23.99 19.52 -32.35
CA HIS A 16 -24.32 18.41 -33.26
C HIS A 16 -23.49 17.14 -32.96
N LEU A 17 -24.06 15.96 -32.75
CA LEU A 17 -25.44 15.51 -32.93
C LEU A 17 -25.66 14.22 -32.11
N LEU A 18 -26.86 14.12 -31.58
CA LEU A 18 -27.49 13.04 -30.81
C LEU A 18 -27.83 11.85 -31.74
N VAL A 19 -27.31 10.64 -31.51
CA VAL A 19 -27.88 9.31 -31.86
C VAL A 19 -27.05 8.29 -31.05
N GLY A 20 -27.52 7.45 -30.13
CA GLY A 20 -28.80 6.75 -30.03
C GLY A 20 -28.64 5.30 -30.50
N LEU A 21 -28.00 4.40 -29.72
CA LEU A 21 -28.35 2.98 -29.73
C LEU A 21 -27.80 2.21 -28.51
N LEU A 22 -28.74 1.80 -27.67
CA LEU A 22 -28.63 0.74 -26.68
C LEU A 22 -28.54 -0.61 -27.42
N VAL A 23 -27.48 -1.40 -27.19
CA VAL A 23 -27.45 -2.82 -27.57
C VAL A 23 -26.94 -3.63 -26.38
N ILE A 24 -27.89 -4.25 -25.68
CA ILE A 24 -27.66 -5.36 -24.75
C ILE A 24 -27.57 -6.61 -25.62
N VAL A 25 -26.45 -7.34 -25.56
CA VAL A 25 -26.36 -8.72 -26.05
C VAL A 25 -25.90 -9.60 -24.89
N THR A 26 -26.86 -10.27 -24.27
CA THR A 26 -26.66 -11.51 -23.52
C THR A 26 -26.78 -12.67 -24.49
N LEU A 27 -25.75 -13.51 -24.65
CA LEU A 27 -25.93 -14.87 -25.15
C LEU A 27 -24.96 -15.83 -24.46
N ASN A 28 -25.57 -16.86 -23.89
CA ASN A 28 -24.99 -18.03 -23.27
C ASN A 28 -24.18 -18.88 -24.27
N GLY A 29 -23.22 -19.63 -23.73
CA GLY A 29 -23.05 -21.04 -24.09
C GLY A 29 -22.05 -21.35 -25.19
N CYS A 30 -20.92 -21.96 -24.80
CA CYS A 30 -20.36 -23.08 -25.52
C CYS A 30 -20.23 -24.25 -24.54
N ALA A 31 -21.25 -25.12 -24.56
CA ALA A 31 -21.12 -26.47 -24.07
C ALA A 31 -20.37 -27.32 -25.10
N MET A 32 -19.54 -28.23 -24.58
CA MET A 32 -19.20 -29.56 -25.11
C MET A 32 -19.10 -29.77 -26.63
N LEU A 33 -17.88 -30.08 -27.06
CA LEU A 33 -17.66 -31.10 -28.09
C LEU A 33 -16.96 -32.30 -27.43
N ASP A 34 -17.68 -33.42 -27.45
CA ASP A 34 -17.22 -34.76 -27.12
C ASP A 34 -16.51 -35.39 -28.33
N ARG A 35 -15.67 -36.40 -28.01
CA ARG A 35 -15.41 -37.62 -28.80
C ARG A 35 -14.07 -37.74 -29.55
N GLY A 36 -13.19 -38.55 -28.97
CA GLY A 36 -12.09 -39.24 -29.65
C GLY A 36 -11.40 -40.23 -28.72
N ALA A 37 -11.79 -41.51 -28.79
CA ALA A 37 -11.27 -42.61 -27.97
C ALA A 37 -9.87 -43.08 -28.40
N GLY A 38 -8.99 -43.35 -27.43
CA GLY A 38 -7.73 -44.08 -27.60
C GLY A 38 -7.10 -44.48 -26.25
N LYS A 39 -7.15 -45.78 -25.94
CA LYS A 39 -6.36 -46.54 -24.92
C LYS A 39 -4.85 -46.42 -25.20
N ASP A 40 -3.86 -46.60 -24.33
CA ASP A 40 -3.64 -46.89 -22.89
C ASP A 40 -2.15 -46.43 -22.62
N PRO A 41 -1.40 -46.89 -21.60
CA PRO A 41 -1.25 -46.28 -20.28
C PRO A 41 0.23 -45.89 -19.99
N ASP A 42 0.51 -44.61 -19.73
CA ASP A 42 1.76 -44.23 -19.04
C ASP A 42 1.43 -43.12 -18.05
N THR A 43 0.79 -43.54 -16.95
CA THR A 43 0.47 -42.68 -15.82
C THR A 43 1.75 -42.45 -15.02
N ALA A 44 2.66 -41.63 -15.56
CA ALA A 44 3.48 -40.81 -14.69
C ALA A 44 2.51 -39.97 -13.83
N PRO A 45 2.63 -39.97 -12.49
CA PRO A 45 1.84 -39.06 -11.68
C PRO A 45 2.02 -37.67 -12.26
N PRO A 46 0.95 -36.86 -12.45
CA PRO A 46 1.15 -35.48 -12.83
C PRO A 46 2.09 -34.91 -11.78
N ALA A 47 3.28 -34.49 -12.22
CA ALA A 47 4.15 -33.69 -11.40
C ALA A 47 3.26 -32.58 -10.87
N GLN A 48 2.98 -32.62 -9.57
CA GLN A 48 2.28 -31.56 -8.87
C GLN A 48 3.19 -30.35 -9.03
N SER A 49 2.99 -29.64 -10.14
CA SER A 49 3.35 -28.25 -10.25
C SER A 49 2.71 -27.63 -9.02
N LYS A 50 3.55 -27.26 -8.05
CA LYS A 50 3.19 -26.31 -7.00
C LYS A 50 2.91 -24.97 -7.68
N THR A 51 1.88 -24.92 -8.51
CA THR A 51 1.15 -23.69 -8.78
C THR A 51 0.63 -23.29 -7.42
N ALA A 52 1.26 -22.27 -6.85
CA ALA A 52 0.89 -21.69 -5.57
C ALA A 52 -0.63 -21.67 -5.46
N ASP A 53 -1.14 -22.38 -4.45
CA ASP A 53 -2.57 -22.52 -4.24
C ASP A 53 -3.21 -21.13 -4.20
N ASN A 54 -4.10 -20.88 -5.17
CA ASN A 54 -4.79 -19.60 -5.35
C ASN A 54 -5.96 -19.46 -4.36
N THR A 55 -5.79 -19.91 -3.12
CA THR A 55 -6.87 -19.82 -2.13
C THR A 55 -7.05 -18.38 -1.66
N LEU A 56 -8.23 -18.06 -1.12
CA LEU A 56 -8.48 -16.76 -0.49
C LEU A 56 -7.48 -16.53 0.66
N ARG A 57 -7.23 -17.55 1.50
CA ARG A 57 -6.30 -17.44 2.62
C ARG A 57 -4.87 -17.18 2.15
N ASP A 58 -4.40 -17.80 1.07
CA ASP A 58 -3.07 -17.52 0.51
C ASP A 58 -2.92 -16.05 0.07
N ARG A 59 -3.94 -15.49 -0.58
CA ARG A 59 -3.95 -14.07 -0.95
C ARG A 59 -3.99 -13.14 0.27
N LEU A 60 -4.79 -13.47 1.27
CA LEU A 60 -4.84 -12.71 2.53
C LEU A 60 -3.50 -12.76 3.26
N ASN A 61 -2.88 -13.94 3.37
CA ASN A 61 -1.57 -14.11 4.01
C ASN A 61 -0.48 -13.32 3.26
N ALA A 62 -0.58 -13.17 1.94
CA ALA A 62 0.30 -12.28 1.20
C ALA A 62 0.12 -10.81 1.61
N GLY A 63 -1.12 -10.34 1.75
CA GLY A 63 -1.41 -9.00 2.25
C GLY A 63 -0.98 -8.77 3.71
N TYR A 64 -1.22 -9.74 4.60
CA TYR A 64 -0.73 -9.71 5.98
C TYR A 64 0.80 -9.70 6.06
N SER A 65 1.47 -10.44 5.18
CA SER A 65 2.93 -10.45 5.11
C SER A 65 3.51 -9.12 4.63
N ASP A 66 2.89 -8.48 3.62
CA ASP A 66 3.29 -7.14 3.18
C ASP A 66 3.06 -6.10 4.29
N LEU A 67 1.87 -6.11 4.91
CA LEU A 67 1.53 -5.22 6.02
C LEU A 67 2.52 -5.38 7.18
N TYR A 68 2.74 -6.61 7.66
CA TYR A 68 3.69 -6.90 8.74
C TYR A 68 5.10 -6.38 8.43
N SER A 69 5.62 -6.70 7.24
CA SER A 69 6.95 -6.24 6.80
C SER A 69 7.06 -4.71 6.76
N ASN A 70 6.01 -4.03 6.29
CA ASN A 70 5.97 -2.57 6.24
C ASN A 70 5.89 -1.96 7.64
N VAL A 71 5.00 -2.43 8.52
CA VAL A 71 4.85 -1.85 9.87
C VAL A 71 6.05 -2.17 10.76
N ASP A 72 6.65 -3.35 10.64
CA ASP A 72 7.91 -3.66 11.33
C ASP A 72 9.05 -2.73 10.86
N GLY A 73 9.18 -2.50 9.55
CA GLY A 73 10.16 -1.56 9.00
C GLY A 73 9.91 -0.12 9.44
N LEU A 74 8.65 0.34 9.44
CA LEU A 74 8.26 1.69 9.86
C LEU A 74 8.47 1.92 11.35
N SER A 75 8.34 0.89 12.19
CA SER A 75 8.53 0.97 13.64
C SER A 75 9.94 1.40 14.07
N GLN A 76 10.88 1.47 13.13
CA GLN A 76 12.29 1.77 13.38
C GLN A 76 12.75 3.09 12.75
N VAL A 77 11.84 3.83 12.10
CA VAL A 77 12.18 5.06 11.35
C VAL A 77 12.65 6.18 12.26
N ASP A 78 12.06 6.31 13.45
CA ASP A 78 12.40 7.29 14.49
C ASP A 78 13.86 7.19 14.97
N LYS A 79 14.51 6.04 14.84
CA LYS A 79 15.95 5.87 15.12
C LYS A 79 16.84 6.81 14.31
N ILE A 80 16.33 7.40 13.23
CA ILE A 80 17.02 8.45 12.48
C ILE A 80 17.36 9.68 13.35
N PHE A 81 16.55 9.96 14.38
CA PHE A 81 16.73 11.07 15.31
C PHE A 81 17.90 10.89 16.28
N TYR A 82 18.50 9.69 16.36
CA TYR A 82 19.76 9.51 17.08
C TYR A 82 20.96 10.17 16.39
N VAL A 83 20.81 10.50 15.10
CA VAL A 83 21.90 11.02 14.26
C VAL A 83 21.50 12.25 13.44
N LYS A 84 20.23 12.64 13.49
CA LYS A 84 19.70 13.85 12.87
C LYS A 84 18.99 14.67 13.94
N VAL A 85 18.99 15.98 13.73
CA VAL A 85 18.26 16.91 14.59
C VAL A 85 17.02 17.36 13.83
N GLU A 86 15.91 17.37 14.55
CA GLU A 86 14.59 17.73 14.11
C GLU A 86 13.95 18.66 15.16
N SER A 87 12.71 19.04 14.88
CA SER A 87 11.87 19.85 15.75
C SER A 87 10.88 18.96 16.50
N ASP A 88 10.51 19.39 17.70
CA ASP A 88 9.70 18.61 18.65
C ASP A 88 8.37 18.09 18.06
N ASP A 89 7.74 18.87 17.19
CA ASP A 89 6.50 18.50 16.51
C ASP A 89 6.71 17.42 15.43
N VAL A 90 7.84 17.44 14.71
CA VAL A 90 8.24 16.38 13.78
C VAL A 90 8.60 15.11 14.55
N GLU A 91 9.42 15.24 15.60
CA GLU A 91 9.79 14.10 16.45
C GLU A 91 8.55 13.41 17.00
N LYS A 92 7.61 14.20 17.54
CA LYS A 92 6.36 13.70 18.09
C LYS A 92 5.54 12.91 17.07
N VAL A 93 5.23 13.49 15.91
CA VAL A 93 4.40 12.83 14.90
C VAL A 93 5.07 11.56 14.39
N VAL A 94 6.38 11.59 14.14
CA VAL A 94 7.12 10.41 13.67
C VAL A 94 7.12 9.32 14.74
N THR A 95 7.37 9.67 16.01
CA THR A 95 7.39 8.72 17.14
C THR A 95 6.01 8.10 17.40
N ASP A 96 4.94 8.87 17.29
CA ASP A 96 3.58 8.35 17.45
C ASP A 96 3.25 7.31 16.36
N VAL A 97 3.68 7.57 15.12
CA VAL A 97 3.52 6.64 13.99
C VAL A 97 4.38 5.39 14.18
N THR A 98 5.67 5.53 14.48
CA THR A 98 6.58 4.38 14.66
C THR A 98 6.18 3.52 15.85
N GLY A 99 5.76 4.15 16.96
CA GLY A 99 5.22 3.48 18.14
C GLY A 99 4.03 2.60 17.80
N TYR A 100 3.03 3.16 17.12
CA TYR A 100 1.86 2.40 16.68
C TYR A 100 2.22 1.26 15.71
N CYS A 101 3.11 1.51 14.75
CA CYS A 101 3.56 0.48 13.82
C CYS A 101 4.22 -0.69 14.55
N GLY A 102 5.03 -0.41 15.58
CA GLY A 102 5.64 -1.43 16.43
C GLY A 102 4.63 -2.21 17.26
N GLU A 103 3.58 -1.56 17.77
CA GLU A 103 2.47 -2.24 18.45
C GLU A 103 1.69 -3.15 17.51
N LEU A 104 1.38 -2.68 16.29
CA LEU A 104 0.65 -3.45 15.29
C LEU A 104 1.48 -4.65 14.82
N ALA A 105 2.80 -4.49 14.59
CA ALA A 105 3.70 -5.59 14.25
C ALA A 105 3.67 -6.70 15.30
N ARG A 106 3.85 -6.35 16.58
CA ARG A 106 3.79 -7.31 17.71
C ARG A 106 2.42 -7.98 17.82
N ARG A 107 1.35 -7.21 17.58
CA ARG A 107 -0.01 -7.76 17.57
C ARG A 107 -0.18 -8.79 16.46
N LEU A 108 0.24 -8.49 15.24
CA LEU A 108 0.20 -9.45 14.12
C LEU A 108 0.97 -10.73 14.44
N GLU A 109 2.15 -10.62 15.06
CA GLU A 109 2.88 -11.81 15.52
C GLU A 109 2.08 -12.63 16.53
N SER A 110 1.51 -11.99 17.55
CA SER A 110 0.70 -12.70 18.55
C SER A 110 -0.51 -13.42 17.95
N LEU A 111 -1.15 -12.83 16.93
CA LEU A 111 -2.31 -13.42 16.25
C LEU A 111 -1.98 -14.73 15.53
N THR A 112 -0.72 -14.99 15.16
CA THR A 112 -0.34 -16.26 14.53
C THR A 112 -0.50 -17.47 15.46
N ALA A 113 -0.50 -17.25 16.78
CA ALA A 113 -0.79 -18.30 17.76
C ALA A 113 -2.31 -18.59 17.84
N ASP A 114 -3.13 -17.55 17.80
CA ASP A 114 -4.59 -17.66 17.91
C ASP A 114 -5.25 -18.11 16.60
N TYR A 115 -4.60 -17.82 15.46
CA TYR A 115 -5.09 -18.12 14.12
C TYR A 115 -4.04 -18.93 13.34
N PRO A 116 -3.99 -20.28 13.48
CA PRO A 116 -2.93 -21.09 12.87
C PRO A 116 -2.85 -21.05 11.33
N ALA A 117 -3.91 -20.61 10.66
CA ALA A 117 -3.94 -20.41 9.21
C ALA A 117 -3.33 -19.07 8.76
N LEU A 118 -3.10 -18.13 9.69
CA LEU A 118 -2.51 -16.83 9.44
C LEU A 118 -1.00 -16.97 9.33
N ASP A 119 -0.45 -16.59 8.18
CA ASP A 119 0.99 -16.55 7.93
C ASP A 119 1.37 -15.14 7.49
N ILE A 120 2.25 -14.52 8.28
CA ILE A 120 2.68 -13.11 8.13
C ILE A 120 4.14 -12.99 7.67
N LYS A 121 4.85 -14.10 7.46
CA LYS A 121 6.29 -14.08 7.14
C LYS A 121 6.58 -14.72 5.77
N ARG A 122 5.62 -14.64 4.85
CA ARG A 122 5.78 -15.17 3.49
C ARG A 122 6.64 -14.23 2.65
N GLU A 123 7.56 -14.82 1.89
CA GLU A 123 8.21 -14.10 0.79
C GLU A 123 7.18 -13.95 -0.34
N ILE A 124 6.69 -12.72 -0.54
CA ILE A 124 5.64 -12.40 -1.53
C ILE A 124 6.20 -11.73 -2.79
N ASP A 125 7.38 -11.12 -2.69
CA ASP A 125 7.93 -10.29 -3.76
C ASP A 125 8.72 -11.15 -4.75
N PRO A 126 8.49 -11.00 -6.06
CA PRO A 126 9.43 -11.50 -7.06
C PRO A 126 10.82 -10.89 -6.85
N PRO A 127 11.92 -11.60 -7.16
CA PRO A 127 13.28 -11.13 -6.89
C PRO A 127 13.59 -9.72 -7.42
N ILE A 128 13.04 -9.35 -8.58
CA ILE A 128 13.23 -8.02 -9.16
C ILE A 128 12.53 -6.91 -8.35
N ILE A 129 11.36 -7.20 -7.77
CA ILE A 129 10.62 -6.25 -6.93
C ILE A 129 11.35 -6.08 -5.59
N LYS A 130 11.82 -7.18 -5.00
CA LYS A 130 12.67 -7.13 -3.79
C LYS A 130 13.92 -6.28 -4.01
N ALA A 131 14.63 -6.50 -5.12
CA ALA A 131 15.81 -5.73 -5.47
C ALA A 131 15.51 -4.23 -5.64
N ALA A 132 14.35 -3.88 -6.23
CA ALA A 132 13.91 -2.49 -6.35
C ALA A 132 13.61 -1.86 -4.98
N ARG A 133 12.87 -2.57 -4.10
CA ARG A 133 12.58 -2.14 -2.72
C ARG A 133 13.89 -1.92 -1.93
N ASP A 134 14.86 -2.82 -2.05
CA ASP A 134 16.17 -2.68 -1.40
C ASP A 134 16.98 -1.49 -1.94
N ALA A 135 16.93 -1.25 -3.25
CA ALA A 135 17.56 -0.08 -3.85
C ALA A 135 16.93 1.23 -3.33
N GLN A 136 15.60 1.28 -3.21
CA GLN A 136 14.88 2.41 -2.64
C GLN A 136 15.22 2.64 -1.16
N LYS A 137 15.29 1.58 -0.35
CA LYS A 137 15.74 1.65 1.06
C LYS A 137 17.15 2.23 1.15
N LYS A 138 18.09 1.71 0.36
CA LYS A 138 19.48 2.22 0.30
C LYS A 138 19.55 3.69 -0.12
N ALA A 139 18.78 4.09 -1.13
CA ALA A 139 18.74 5.49 -1.57
C ALA A 139 18.18 6.41 -0.48
N THR A 140 17.16 5.97 0.24
CA THR A 140 16.59 6.71 1.38
C THR A 140 17.60 6.86 2.51
N LEU A 141 18.30 5.77 2.88
CA LEU A 141 19.34 5.79 3.91
C LEU A 141 20.49 6.74 3.54
N LYS A 142 20.90 6.77 2.26
CA LYS A 142 21.91 7.73 1.78
C LYS A 142 21.43 9.18 1.91
N ARG A 143 20.17 9.45 1.57
CA ARG A 143 19.59 10.80 1.75
C ARG A 143 19.54 11.22 3.20
N PHE A 144 19.40 10.29 4.13
CA PHE A 144 19.40 10.59 5.56
C PHE A 144 20.76 10.37 6.23
N ALA A 145 21.84 10.18 5.46
CA ALA A 145 23.18 10.00 6.01
C ALA A 145 23.56 11.18 6.93
N PRO A 146 24.13 10.94 8.12
CA PRO A 146 24.32 11.98 9.15
C PRO A 146 25.06 13.21 8.63
N VAL A 147 26.17 13.01 7.92
CA VAL A 147 27.10 14.07 7.51
C VAL A 147 26.79 14.67 6.13
N VAL A 148 26.39 13.83 5.17
CA VAL A 148 26.27 14.22 3.75
C VAL A 148 24.84 14.20 3.22
N GLY A 149 23.89 13.73 4.03
CA GLY A 149 22.47 13.69 3.68
C GLY A 149 21.74 15.00 3.92
N ASP A 150 20.45 15.00 3.56
CA ASP A 150 19.49 16.06 3.86
C ASP A 150 19.57 16.43 5.37
N SER A 151 19.38 17.71 5.68
CA SER A 151 19.36 18.22 7.06
C SER A 151 18.35 19.37 7.20
N GLY A 152 18.02 19.72 8.44
CA GLY A 152 17.08 20.79 8.78
C GLY A 152 15.73 20.64 8.07
N THR A 153 15.18 21.75 7.59
CA THR A 153 13.85 21.82 6.94
C THR A 153 13.71 20.86 5.75
N ALA A 154 14.77 20.65 4.96
CA ALA A 154 14.72 19.76 3.81
C ALA A 154 14.62 18.28 4.23
N PHE A 155 15.31 17.92 5.32
CA PHE A 155 15.20 16.60 5.95
C PHE A 155 13.80 16.37 6.51
N GLU A 156 13.31 17.26 7.37
CA GLU A 156 12.00 17.12 8.03
C GLU A 156 10.87 17.00 7.01
N ARG A 157 10.81 17.92 6.04
CA ARG A 157 9.82 17.86 4.95
C ARG A 157 9.94 16.57 4.16
N GLY A 158 11.16 16.17 3.84
CA GLY A 158 11.43 14.95 3.09
C GLY A 158 11.04 13.68 3.84
N LEU A 159 11.17 13.67 5.16
CA LEU A 159 10.76 12.58 6.04
C LEU A 159 9.24 12.51 6.10
N LEU A 160 8.58 13.63 6.41
CA LEU A 160 7.12 13.69 6.53
C LEU A 160 6.41 13.33 5.21
N ILE A 161 6.88 13.78 4.05
CA ILE A 161 6.29 13.39 2.74
C ILE A 161 6.35 11.87 2.54
N ARG A 162 7.47 11.25 2.90
CA ARG A 162 7.62 9.78 2.77
C ARG A 162 6.73 9.06 3.76
N LEU A 163 6.65 9.55 4.99
CA LEU A 163 5.81 8.97 6.02
C LEU A 163 4.32 9.09 5.65
N LEU A 164 3.90 10.24 5.10
CA LEU A 164 2.54 10.47 4.59
C LEU A 164 2.15 9.41 3.56
N GLY A 165 3.00 9.17 2.56
CA GLY A 165 2.75 8.12 1.56
C GLY A 165 2.76 6.71 2.14
N ALA A 166 3.61 6.46 3.14
CA ALA A 166 3.66 5.16 3.81
C ALA A 166 2.39 4.87 4.61
N VAL A 167 1.89 5.82 5.40
CA VAL A 167 0.65 5.64 6.18
C VAL A 167 -0.57 5.55 5.27
N ASP A 168 -0.62 6.32 4.17
CA ASP A 168 -1.69 6.21 3.17
C ASP A 168 -1.75 4.81 2.54
N GLN A 169 -0.58 4.27 2.15
CA GLN A 169 -0.50 2.91 1.64
C GLN A 169 -0.96 1.87 2.69
N GLN A 170 -0.57 2.03 3.96
CA GLN A 170 -0.98 1.09 5.00
C GLN A 170 -2.47 1.21 5.35
N HIS A 171 -3.06 2.41 5.28
CA HIS A 171 -4.50 2.61 5.42
C HIS A 171 -5.27 1.73 4.43
N TYR A 172 -4.99 1.85 3.13
CA TYR A 172 -5.69 1.08 2.11
C TYR A 172 -5.39 -0.41 2.17
N MET A 173 -4.15 -0.80 2.54
CA MET A 173 -3.81 -2.20 2.76
C MET A 173 -4.65 -2.80 3.89
N ALA A 174 -4.70 -2.14 5.05
CA ALA A 174 -5.46 -2.58 6.21
C ALA A 174 -6.98 -2.58 5.92
N ALA A 175 -7.51 -1.55 5.25
CA ALA A 175 -8.92 -1.50 4.85
C ALA A 175 -9.30 -2.66 3.92
N THR A 176 -8.43 -2.97 2.95
CA THR A 176 -8.64 -4.09 2.03
C THR A 176 -8.61 -5.43 2.77
N LEU A 177 -7.67 -5.62 3.70
CA LEU A 177 -7.64 -6.83 4.53
C LEU A 177 -8.91 -6.94 5.37
N ALA A 178 -9.38 -5.84 5.98
CA ALA A 178 -10.60 -5.82 6.77
C ALA A 178 -11.84 -6.23 5.96
N GLU A 179 -11.98 -5.71 4.73
CA GLU A 179 -13.10 -6.03 3.83
C GLU A 179 -13.11 -7.50 3.40
N ARG A 180 -11.93 -8.09 3.20
CA ARG A 180 -11.77 -9.42 2.57
C ARG A 180 -11.60 -10.55 3.57
N GLU A 181 -11.30 -10.24 4.83
CA GLU A 181 -11.04 -11.23 5.87
C GLU A 181 -12.35 -11.84 6.39
N PRO A 182 -12.57 -13.16 6.19
CA PRO A 182 -13.77 -13.83 6.69
C PRO A 182 -13.80 -14.01 8.22
N GLU A 183 -12.65 -13.93 8.89
CA GLU A 183 -12.59 -14.03 10.35
C GLU A 183 -12.92 -12.68 11.00
N PRO A 184 -14.02 -12.57 11.79
CA PRO A 184 -14.49 -11.27 12.28
C PRO A 184 -13.51 -10.54 13.20
N GLY A 185 -12.71 -11.27 14.00
CA GLY A 185 -11.69 -10.69 14.87
C GLY A 185 -10.59 -9.98 14.08
N LEU A 186 -9.98 -10.68 13.14
CA LEU A 186 -8.95 -10.20 12.24
C LEU A 186 -9.45 -9.05 11.37
N SER A 187 -10.68 -9.16 10.82
CA SER A 187 -11.32 -8.09 10.07
C SER A 187 -11.43 -6.80 10.90
N LYS A 188 -11.93 -6.91 12.15
CA LYS A 188 -12.04 -5.76 13.06
C LYS A 188 -10.68 -5.18 13.42
N ILE A 189 -9.65 -6.00 13.64
CA ILE A 189 -8.30 -5.53 13.94
C ILE A 189 -7.75 -4.71 12.77
N MET A 190 -7.97 -5.17 11.53
CA MET A 190 -7.54 -4.46 10.33
C MET A 190 -8.34 -3.18 10.08
N ALA A 191 -9.64 -3.16 10.36
CA ALA A 191 -10.45 -1.95 10.28
C ALA A 191 -9.93 -0.86 11.23
N ASN A 192 -9.68 -1.23 12.51
CA ASN A 192 -9.10 -0.30 13.47
C ASN A 192 -7.71 0.21 13.05
N ALA A 193 -6.93 -0.63 12.36
CA ALA A 193 -5.63 -0.21 11.85
C ALA A 193 -5.77 0.76 10.67
N ALA A 194 -6.73 0.53 9.78
CA ALA A 194 -7.03 1.46 8.69
C ALA A 194 -7.43 2.83 9.24
N ASP A 195 -8.31 2.89 10.24
CA ASP A 195 -8.71 4.14 10.89
C ASP A 195 -7.51 4.87 11.49
N ARG A 196 -6.64 4.14 12.20
CA ARG A 196 -5.46 4.75 12.83
C ARG A 196 -4.46 5.31 11.81
N PHE A 197 -4.26 4.63 10.68
CA PHE A 197 -3.42 5.16 9.60
C PHE A 197 -4.04 6.39 8.92
N ALA A 198 -5.36 6.46 8.81
CA ALA A 198 -6.05 7.66 8.31
C ALA A 198 -5.85 8.86 9.24
N ASP A 199 -5.94 8.65 10.56
CA ASP A 199 -5.65 9.71 11.53
C ASP A 199 -4.21 10.23 11.36
N PHE A 200 -3.23 9.33 11.24
CA PHE A 200 -1.84 9.73 11.01
C PHE A 200 -1.63 10.47 9.70
N TYR A 201 -2.36 10.11 8.64
CA TYR A 201 -2.32 10.85 7.39
C TYR A 201 -2.70 12.32 7.61
N GLU A 202 -3.83 12.57 8.28
CA GLU A 202 -4.31 13.92 8.56
C GLU A 202 -3.37 14.71 9.48
N GLU A 203 -2.79 14.05 10.50
CA GLU A 203 -1.80 14.66 11.39
C GLU A 203 -0.54 15.09 10.62
N ILE A 204 0.01 14.22 9.76
CA ILE A 204 1.21 14.51 8.97
C ILE A 204 0.92 15.59 7.91
N ASP A 205 -0.19 15.51 7.20
CA ASP A 205 -0.57 16.48 6.17
C ASP A 205 -0.80 17.87 6.77
N SER A 206 -1.47 17.94 7.92
CA SER A 206 -1.65 19.18 8.67
C SER A 206 -0.32 19.81 9.07
N LEU A 207 0.64 19.01 9.56
CA LEU A 207 1.98 19.47 9.90
C LEU A 207 2.74 19.95 8.66
N LEU A 208 2.65 19.21 7.55
CA LEU A 208 3.25 19.58 6.28
C LEU A 208 2.76 20.94 5.77
N LYS A 209 1.45 21.16 5.77
CA LYS A 209 0.81 22.42 5.40
C LYS A 209 1.24 23.58 6.30
N ALA A 210 1.20 23.36 7.61
CA ALA A 210 1.52 24.40 8.59
C ALA A 210 2.96 24.92 8.46
N ARG A 211 3.91 24.03 8.12
CA ARG A 211 5.35 24.34 8.19
C ARG A 211 6.05 24.48 6.86
N PHE A 212 5.59 23.82 5.80
CA PHE A 212 6.42 23.63 4.60
C PHE A 212 5.78 24.04 3.28
N TYR A 213 4.46 24.29 3.21
CA TYR A 213 3.73 24.53 1.95
C TYR A 213 3.00 25.87 1.86
N ARG A 214 3.55 26.94 2.43
CA ARG A 214 3.03 28.30 2.19
C ARG A 214 3.13 28.72 0.73
#